data_AF-A0A3D0STY3-F1
#
_entry.id   AF-A0A3D0STY3-F1
#
_cell.length_a   1.000
_cell.length_b   1.000
_cell.length_c   1.000
_cell.angle_alpha   90.00
_cell.angle_beta   90.00
_cell.angle_gamma   90.00
#
_symmetry.space_group_name_H-M   'P 1'
#
loop_
_entity.id
_entity.type
_entity.pdbx_description
1 polymer ?
#
loop_
_entity_poly.entity_id
_entity_poly.type
_entity_poly.pdbx_seq_one_letter_code
_entity_poly.pdbx_strand_id
1 'polypeptide(L)'
;MIAPLEHMLRNSLAHGIELPEQRRTAGKSEIGTITLSLRREGAELVLELGDDGAGLNFDTIRAKGEEKGMLTPGQSVTQEELIALLLRPGFSTAASVTQVSGRGVGM
;
A
#
# COMPACT_ATOMS: atom_id res chain seq x y z
N MET A 1 11.81 -15.33 5.77
CA MET A 1 10.50 -15.03 5.16
C MET A 1 9.77 -14.16 6.17
N ILE A 2 9.49 -12.89 5.86
CA ILE A 2 8.68 -12.04 6.75
C ILE A 2 7.24 -12.56 6.68
N ALA A 3 6.56 -12.71 7.81
CA ALA A 3 5.17 -13.16 7.83
C ALA A 3 4.28 -12.13 7.10
N PRO A 4 3.30 -12.53 6.27
CA PRO A 4 2.49 -11.60 5.48
C PRO A 4 1.87 -10.46 6.31
N LEU A 5 1.42 -10.75 7.53
CA LEU A 5 0.87 -9.75 8.43
C LEU A 5 1.91 -8.69 8.87
N GLU A 6 3.13 -9.11 9.19
CA GLU A 6 4.20 -8.18 9.55
C GLU A 6 4.53 -7.27 8.37
N HIS A 7 4.53 -7.81 7.15
CA HIS A 7 4.75 -7.03 5.93
C HIS A 7 3.65 -5.98 5.73
N MET A 8 2.37 -6.36 5.85
CA MET A 8 1.26 -5.42 5.70
C MET A 8 1.30 -4.30 6.76
N LEU A 9 1.54 -4.64 8.04
CA LEU A 9 1.70 -3.65 9.12
C LEU A 9 2.85 -2.67 8.85
N ARG A 10 3.97 -3.19 8.34
CA ARG A 10 5.14 -2.38 7.99
C ARG A 10 4.82 -1.43 6.83
N ASN A 11 4.03 -1.86 5.84
CA ASN A 11 3.60 -0.99 4.74
C ASN A 11 2.71 0.15 5.25
N SER A 12 1.73 -0.14 6.10
CA SER A 12 0.90 0.91 6.73
C SER A 12 1.76 1.90 7.54
N LEU A 13 2.77 1.43 8.27
CA LEU A 13 3.66 2.31 9.03
C LEU A 13 4.62 3.13 8.16
N ALA A 14 5.24 2.52 7.15
CA ALA A 14 6.28 3.15 6.35
C ALA A 14 5.74 4.03 5.22
N HIS A 15 4.55 3.72 4.72
CA HIS A 15 3.98 4.33 3.52
C HIS A 15 2.53 4.79 3.69
N GLY A 16 1.76 4.18 4.60
CA GLY A 16 0.36 4.57 4.86
C GLY A 16 0.26 5.84 5.69
N ILE A 17 0.79 5.81 6.92
CA ILE A 17 0.68 6.91 7.88
C ILE A 17 1.67 8.04 7.55
N GLU A 18 1.14 9.25 7.40
CA GLU A 18 1.94 10.45 7.14
C GLU A 18 2.61 10.98 8.42
N LEU A 19 3.63 11.84 8.27
CA LEU A 19 4.25 12.50 9.42
C LEU A 19 3.25 13.44 10.13
N PRO A 20 3.40 13.69 11.45
CA PRO A 20 2.44 14.50 12.22
C PRO A 20 2.12 15.86 11.60
N GLU A 21 3.13 16.56 11.05
CA GLU A 21 2.94 17.85 10.38
C GLU A 21 2.07 17.75 9.11
N GLN A 22 2.27 16.69 8.32
CA GLN A 22 1.49 16.45 7.11
C GLN A 22 0.04 16.12 7.47
N ARG A 23 -0.17 15.35 8.54
CA ARG A 23 -1.50 15.02 9.08
C ARG A 23 -2.23 16.26 9.58
N ARG A 24 -1.56 17.13 10.35
CA ARG A 24 -2.10 18.43 10.77
C ARG A 24 -2.52 19.28 9.58
N THR A 25 -1.67 19.38 8.57
CA THR A 25 -1.95 20.16 7.35
C THR A 25 -3.17 19.60 6.59
N ALA A 26 -3.34 18.27 6.61
CA ALA A 26 -4.51 17.59 6.04
C ALA A 26 -5.76 17.59 6.95
N GLY A 27 -5.72 18.26 8.11
CA GLY A 27 -6.83 18.32 9.07
C GLY A 27 -7.08 17.01 9.84
N LYS A 28 -6.10 16.10 9.87
CA LYS A 28 -6.17 14.82 10.59
C LYS A 28 -5.54 14.91 11.98
N SER A 29 -5.86 13.93 12.84
CA SER A 29 -5.16 13.70 14.12
C SER A 29 -3.66 13.50 13.88
N GLU A 30 -2.81 14.09 14.72
CA GLU A 30 -1.35 13.84 14.71
C GLU A 30 -1.00 12.37 14.93
N ILE A 31 -1.82 11.67 15.71
CA ILE A 31 -1.69 10.23 15.93
C ILE A 31 -2.42 9.51 14.80
N GLY A 32 -1.68 8.73 14.01
CA GLY A 32 -2.22 7.80 13.02
C GLY A 32 -2.73 6.51 13.65
N THR A 33 -3.72 5.90 13.01
CA THR A 33 -4.37 4.68 13.50
C THR A 33 -4.25 3.57 12.46
N ILE A 34 -3.73 2.42 12.87
CA ILE A 34 -3.76 1.18 12.11
C ILE A 34 -4.69 0.22 12.85
N THR A 35 -5.71 -0.26 12.16
CA THR A 35 -6.73 -1.16 12.69
C THR A 35 -6.54 -2.55 12.12
N LEU A 36 -6.41 -3.54 12.99
CA LEU A 36 -6.44 -4.97 12.64
C LEU A 36 -7.70 -5.59 13.23
N SER A 37 -8.59 -6.07 12.37
CA SER A 37 -9.82 -6.76 12.75
C SER A 37 -9.77 -8.20 12.28
N LEU A 38 -10.23 -9.11 13.13
CA LEU A 38 -10.39 -10.52 12.79
C LEU A 38 -11.82 -10.92 13.13
N ARG A 39 -12.55 -11.43 12.14
CA ARG A 39 -13.93 -11.86 12.30
C ARG A 39 -14.16 -13.18 11.57
N ARG A 40 -15.15 -13.93 12.01
CA ARG A 40 -15.53 -15.20 11.38
C ARG A 40 -16.75 -14.98 10.49
N GLU A 41 -16.64 -15.33 9.22
CA GLU A 41 -17.74 -15.35 8.25
C GLU A 41 -18.00 -16.79 7.82
N GLY A 42 -19.00 -17.43 8.42
CA GLY A 42 -19.30 -18.84 8.16
C GLY A 42 -18.15 -19.77 8.56
N ALA A 43 -17.54 -20.42 7.57
CA ALA A 43 -16.37 -21.29 7.77
C ALA A 43 -15.04 -20.55 7.63
N GLU A 44 -15.05 -19.29 7.18
CA GLU A 44 -13.86 -18.51 6.89
C GLU A 44 -13.50 -17.58 8.06
N LEU A 45 -12.21 -17.34 8.22
CA LEU A 45 -11.68 -16.26 9.06
C LEU A 45 -11.28 -15.11 8.15
N VAL A 46 -11.90 -13.95 8.37
CA VAL A 46 -11.63 -12.72 7.62
C VAL A 46 -10.77 -11.82 8.49
N LEU A 47 -9.57 -11.55 8.00
CA LEU A 47 -8.63 -10.62 8.60
C LEU A 47 -8.60 -9.34 7.76
N GLU A 48 -8.92 -8.22 8.39
CA GLU A 48 -8.96 -6.90 7.78
C GLU A 48 -7.90 -6.02 8.43
N LEU A 49 -7.01 -5.45 7.61
CA LEU A 49 -6.06 -4.43 8.03
C LEU A 49 -6.38 -3.13 7.31
N GLY A 50 -6.50 -2.03 8.06
CA GLY A 50 -6.71 -0.70 7.51
C GLY A 50 -5.94 0.36 8.27
N ASP A 51 -5.65 1.47 7.63
CA ASP A 51 -5.05 2.65 8.26
C ASP A 51 -5.77 3.94 7.84
N ASP A 52 -5.62 4.99 8.64
CA ASP A 52 -6.19 6.32 8.36
C ASP A 52 -5.18 7.26 7.66
N GLY A 53 -4.25 6.65 6.92
CA GLY A 53 -3.15 7.31 6.26
C GLY A 53 -3.54 8.06 4.98
N ALA A 54 -2.54 8.34 4.15
CA ALA A 54 -2.71 9.13 2.93
C ALA A 54 -3.50 8.38 1.82
N GLY A 55 -3.68 7.06 1.98
CA GLY A 55 -4.23 6.20 0.95
C GLY A 55 -3.25 5.97 -0.20
N LEU A 56 -3.77 5.43 -1.30
CA LEU A 56 -2.97 5.10 -2.48
C LEU A 56 -2.74 6.33 -3.35
N ASN A 57 -1.47 6.58 -3.70
CA ASN A 57 -1.11 7.59 -4.70
C ASN A 57 -1.17 6.97 -6.11
N PHE A 58 -2.34 7.08 -6.75
CA PHE A 58 -2.60 6.50 -8.08
C PHE A 58 -1.65 7.04 -9.16
N ASP A 59 -1.26 8.30 -9.10
CA ASP A 59 -0.33 8.90 -10.05
C ASP A 59 1.05 8.25 -9.96
N THR A 60 1.54 8.01 -8.74
CA THR A 60 2.82 7.32 -8.48
C THR A 60 2.75 5.86 -8.95
N ILE A 61 1.63 5.17 -8.69
CA ILE A 61 1.42 3.79 -9.13
C ILE A 61 1.43 3.71 -10.66
N ARG A 62 0.70 4.61 -11.34
CA ARG A 62 0.68 4.69 -12.80
C ARG A 62 2.08 4.94 -13.36
N ALA A 63 2.77 5.98 -12.87
CA ALA A 63 4.12 6.33 -13.33
C ALA A 63 5.10 5.16 -13.18
N LYS A 64 5.04 4.43 -12.06
CA LYS A 64 5.86 3.23 -11.85
C LYS A 64 5.46 2.05 -12.72
N GLY A 65 4.18 1.90 -13.02
CA GLY A 65 3.66 0.90 -13.96
C GLY A 65 4.16 1.13 -15.39
N GLU A 66 4.15 2.40 -15.83
CA GLU A 66 4.70 2.81 -17.13
C GLU A 66 6.22 2.63 -17.17
N GLU A 67 6.96 3.06 -16.14
CA GLU A 67 8.43 2.88 -16.05
C GLU A 67 8.85 1.41 -16.13
N LYS A 68 8.08 0.51 -15.52
CA LYS A 68 8.35 -0.95 -15.51
C LYS A 68 7.80 -1.66 -16.75
N GLY A 69 7.21 -0.95 -17.71
CA GLY A 69 6.60 -1.53 -18.91
C GLY A 69 5.37 -2.40 -18.64
N MET A 70 4.76 -2.26 -17.46
CA MET A 70 3.53 -2.97 -17.08
C MET A 70 2.26 -2.24 -17.57
N LEU A 71 2.37 -0.94 -17.88
CA LEU A 71 1.35 -0.12 -18.51
C LEU A 71 1.92 0.60 -19.74
N THR A 72 1.08 0.81 -20.75
CA THR A 72 1.45 1.66 -21.89
C THR A 72 1.21 3.12 -21.53
N PRO A 73 2.17 4.04 -21.77
CA PRO A 73 1.97 5.46 -21.52
C PRO A 73 0.72 6.02 -22.21
N GLY A 74 -0.10 6.74 -21.45
CA GLY A 74 -1.35 7.33 -21.96
C GLY A 74 -2.50 6.34 -22.16
N GLN A 75 -2.33 5.06 -21.81
CA GLN A 75 -3.43 4.11 -21.75
C GLN A 75 -4.47 4.56 -20.72
N SER A 76 -5.76 4.42 -21.08
CA SER A 76 -6.84 4.57 -20.10
C SER A 76 -6.84 3.37 -19.17
N VAL A 77 -6.73 3.62 -17.87
CA VAL A 77 -6.62 2.60 -16.82
C VAL A 77 -7.47 3.06 -15.64
N THR A 78 -8.29 2.17 -15.13
CA THR A 78 -9.17 2.36 -13.96
C THR A 78 -8.37 2.32 -12.66
N GLN A 79 -8.95 2.81 -11.56
CA GLN A 79 -8.29 2.72 -10.25
C GLN A 79 -8.14 1.28 -9.79
N GLU A 80 -9.12 0.42 -10.08
CA GLU A 80 -9.11 -1.01 -9.76
C GLU A 80 -7.93 -1.72 -10.45
N GLU A 81 -7.68 -1.40 -11.73
CA GLU A 81 -6.53 -1.93 -12.46
C GLU A 81 -5.20 -1.45 -11.88
N LEU A 82 -5.12 -0.19 -11.42
CA LEU A 82 -3.93 0.33 -10.72
C LEU A 82 -3.72 -0.37 -9.36
N ILE A 83 -4.78 -0.64 -8.61
CA ILE A 83 -4.71 -1.39 -7.36
C ILE A 83 -4.22 -2.82 -7.64
N ALA A 84 -4.72 -3.46 -8.68
CA ALA A 84 -4.29 -4.80 -9.08
C ALA A 84 -2.78 -4.86 -9.41
N LEU A 85 -2.16 -3.77 -9.88
CA LEU A 85 -0.70 -3.72 -10.07
C LEU A 85 0.08 -3.89 -8.77
N LEU A 86 -0.44 -3.42 -7.63
CA LEU A 86 0.22 -3.55 -6.32
C LEU A 86 0.35 -5.02 -5.88
N LEU A 87 -0.54 -5.89 -6.37
CA LEU A 87 -0.54 -7.33 -6.12
C LEU A 87 0.35 -8.11 -7.12
N ARG A 88 0.95 -7.43 -8.11
CA ARG A 88 1.78 -8.11 -9.12
C ARG A 88 3.21 -8.31 -8.59
N PRO A 89 3.78 -9.51 -8.72
CA PRO A 89 5.17 -9.76 -8.35
C PRO A 89 6.13 -8.78 -9.04
N GLY A 90 7.09 -8.24 -8.29
CA GLY A 90 8.09 -7.29 -8.82
C GLY A 90 7.60 -5.85 -9.01
N PHE A 91 6.34 -5.56 -8.68
CA PHE A 91 5.83 -4.21 -8.57
C PHE A 91 6.12 -3.62 -7.17
N SER A 92 6.59 -2.37 -7.14
CA SER A 92 6.76 -1.60 -5.92
C SER A 92 6.86 -0.12 -6.31
N THR A 93 6.27 0.74 -5.49
CA THR A 93 6.40 2.19 -5.63
C THR A 93 7.66 2.73 -4.96
N ALA A 94 8.40 1.90 -4.21
CA ALA A 94 9.60 2.31 -3.51
C ALA A 94 10.71 2.73 -4.52
N ALA A 95 11.31 3.89 -4.27
CA ALA A 95 12.42 4.39 -5.08
C ALA A 95 13.72 3.58 -4.89
N SER A 96 13.87 2.87 -3.77
CA SER A 96 15.03 2.03 -3.46
C SER A 96 14.64 0.81 -2.64
N VAL A 97 15.41 -0.28 -2.78
CA VAL A 97 15.25 -1.50 -1.96
C VAL A 97 15.81 -1.20 -0.57
N THR A 98 14.94 -0.89 0.39
CA THR A 98 15.33 -0.74 1.79
C THR A 98 15.15 -2.06 2.55
N GLN A 99 15.84 -2.26 3.67
CA GLN A 99 15.62 -3.44 4.54
C GLN A 99 14.17 -3.56 5.02
N VAL A 100 13.40 -2.47 4.94
CA VAL A 100 11.99 -2.38 5.31
C VAL A 100 11.09 -2.95 4.20
N SER A 101 11.46 -2.81 2.92
CA SER A 101 10.56 -3.10 1.79
C SER A 101 10.54 -4.56 1.34
N GLY A 102 11.41 -5.44 1.87
CA GLY A 102 11.47 -6.84 1.46
C GLY A 102 11.85 -7.02 -0.02
N ARG A 103 12.30 -8.22 -0.41
CA ARG A 103 12.70 -8.50 -1.80
C ARG A 103 11.47 -8.59 -2.71
N GLY A 104 11.05 -7.48 -3.32
CA GLY A 104 10.14 -7.49 -4.47
C GLY A 104 8.83 -8.26 -4.26
N VAL A 105 8.43 -8.42 -3.00
CA VAL A 105 7.15 -9.01 -2.63
C VAL A 105 6.19 -7.85 -2.81
N GLY A 106 5.57 -7.79 -3.99
CA GLY A 106 4.25 -7.15 -4.09
C GLY A 106 3.36 -7.76 -3.01
N MET A 107 2.27 -7.08 -2.68
CA MET A 107 1.23 -7.70 -1.85
C MET A 107 0.93 -9.14 -2.32
#